data_AF-C1ABR1-F1
#
_entry.id   AF-C1ABR1-F1
#
_cell.length_a   1.000
_cell.length_b   1.000
_cell.length_c   1.000
_cell.angle_alpha   90.00
_cell.angle_beta   90.00
_cell.angle_gamma   90.00
#
_symmetry.space_group_name_H-M   'P 1'
#
loop_
_entity.id
_entity.type
_entity.pdbx_description
1 polymer ?
#
loop_
_entity_poly.entity_id
_entity_poly.type
_entity_poly.pdbx_seq_one_letter_code
_entity_poly.pdbx_strand_id
1 'polypeptide(L)' 'MRALRHTISDYIDGWYNPHRLHSSLDYQSPQQYENRIRHAAQAA' A
#
# COMPACT_ATOMS: atom_id res chain seq x y z
N MET A 1 2.28 14.29 20.55
CA MET A 1 2.68 14.15 19.13
C MET A 1 3.28 12.78 18.77
N ARG A 2 4.18 12.17 19.57
CA ARG A 2 4.76 10.84 19.24
C ARG A 2 3.75 9.69 19.12
N ALA A 3 2.70 9.66 19.95
CA ALA A 3 1.70 8.58 19.93
C ALA A 3 0.87 8.57 18.62
N LEU A 4 0.42 9.75 18.16
CA LEU A 4 -0.39 9.86 16.94
C LEU A 4 0.38 9.40 15.70
N ARG A 5 1.67 9.72 15.61
CA ARG A 5 2.52 9.26 14.50
C ARG A 5 2.61 7.73 14.46
N HIS A 6 2.78 7.06 15.60
CA HIS A 6 2.78 5.60 15.65
C HIS A 6 1.44 5.03 15.22
N THR A 7 0.33 5.53 15.76
CA THR A 7 -1.00 5.03 15.38
C THR A 7 -1.29 5.20 13.89
N ILE A 8 -0.85 6.31 13.28
CA ILE A 8 -0.98 6.51 11.83
C ILE A 8 -0.09 5.53 11.07
N SER A 9 1.18 5.37 11.46
CA SER A 9 2.07 4.39 10.84
C SER A 9 1.51 2.98 10.92
N ASP A 10 1.03 2.56 12.09
CA ASP A 10 0.44 1.24 12.30
C ASP A 10 -0.81 1.04 11.43
N TYR A 11 -1.63 2.07 11.27
CA TYR A 11 -2.78 2.01 10.37
C TYR A 11 -2.36 1.92 8.90
N ILE A 12 -1.38 2.73 8.49
CA ILE A 12 -0.91 2.79 7.10
C ILE A 12 -0.28 1.46 6.69
N ASP A 13 0.66 0.95 7.50
CA ASP A 13 1.43 -0.25 7.17
C ASP A 13 0.69 -1.53 7.56
N GLY A 14 -0.08 -1.51 8.65
CA GLY A 14 -0.82 -2.68 9.13
C GLY A 14 -2.14 -2.93 8.41
N TRP A 15 -2.78 -1.89 7.86
CA TRP A 15 -4.08 -2.04 7.21
C TRP A 15 -4.17 -1.38 5.83
N TYR A 16 -3.91 -0.08 5.72
CA TYR A 16 -4.19 0.69 4.51
C TYR A 16 -3.42 0.16 3.28
N ASN A 17 -2.10 0.20 3.31
CA ASN A 17 -1.25 -0.22 2.19
C ASN A 17 -1.50 -1.68 1.76
N PRO A 18 -1.59 -2.66 2.68
CA PRO A 18 -1.83 -4.05 2.28
C PRO A 18 -3.28 -4.35 1.85
N HIS A 19 -4.30 -3.73 2.45
CA HIS A 19 -5.70 -4.20 2.32
C HIS A 19 -6.66 -3.23 1.65
N ARG A 20 -6.40 -1.90 1.67
CA ARG A 20 -7.38 -0.93 1.17
C ARG A 20 -7.49 -1.02 -0.36
N LEU A 21 -8.64 -1.44 -0.88
CA LEU A 21 -8.86 -1.49 -2.32
C LEU A 21 -9.25 -0.11 -2.89
N HIS A 22 -8.71 0.19 -4.07
CA HIS A 22 -8.99 1.42 -4.80
C HIS A 22 -9.52 1.11 -6.21
N SER A 23 -10.68 1.67 -6.57
CA SER A 23 -11.27 1.49 -7.90
C SER A 23 -10.41 2.07 -9.03
N SER A 24 -9.64 3.13 -8.75
CA SER A 24 -8.68 3.71 -9.68
C SER A 24 -7.42 2.85 -9.90
N LEU A 25 -7.17 1.89 -9.01
CA LEU A 25 -6.07 0.93 -9.11
C LEU A 25 -6.57 -0.44 -9.56
N ASP A 26 -7.67 -0.50 -10.32
CA ASP A 26 -8.26 -1.78 -10.78
C ASP A 26 -8.62 -2.71 -9.61
N TYR A 27 -9.16 -2.12 -8.53
CA TYR A 27 -9.48 -2.81 -7.27
C TYR A 27 -8.29 -3.51 -6.61
N GLN A 28 -7.07 -2.98 -6.80
CA GLN A 28 -5.88 -3.41 -6.07
C GLN A 28 -5.65 -2.52 -4.84
N SER A 29 -4.94 -3.07 -3.86
CA SER A 29 -4.35 -2.27 -2.79
C SER A 29 -3.11 -1.51 -3.25
N PRO A 30 -2.73 -0.39 -2.59
CA PRO A 30 -1.53 0.35 -2.96
C PRO A 30 -0.29 -0.56 -3.03
N GLN A 31 -0.13 -1.45 -2.04
CA GLN A 31 1.00 -2.36 -2.00
C GLN A 31 1.01 -3.35 -3.17
N GLN A 32 -0.16 -3.89 -3.54
CA GLN A 32 -0.30 -4.80 -4.67
C GLN A 32 0.04 -4.11 -6.00
N TYR A 33 -0.45 -2.88 -6.19
CA TYR A 33 -0.19 -2.08 -7.37
C TYR A 33 1.31 -1.79 -7.54
N GLU A 34 1.99 -1.37 -6.47
CA GLU A 34 3.44 -1.15 -6.48
C GLU A 34 4.24 -2.42 -6.76
N ASN A 35 3.83 -3.56 -6.17
CA ASN A 35 4.48 -4.84 -6.42
C ASN A 35 4.37 -5.22 -7.91
N ARG A 36 3.19 -5.02 -8.51
CA ARG A 36 2.98 -5.27 -9.96
C ARG A 36 3.92 -4.41 -10.81
N ILE A 37 4.07 -3.12 -10.50
CA ILE A 37 5.01 -2.23 -11.21
C ILE A 37 6.46 -2.69 -11.03
N ARG A 38 6.87 -3.03 -9.79
CA ARG A 38 8.22 -3.52 -9.51
C ARG A 38 8.55 -4.81 -10.26
N HIS A 39 7.62 -5.77 -10.30
CA HIS A 39 7.82 -7.01 -11.06
C HIS A 39 7.91 -6.77 -12.57
N ALA A 40 7.08 -5.88 -13.11
CA ALA A 40 7.16 -5.52 -14.53
C ALA A 40 8.51 -4.86 -14.88
N ALA A 41 9.02 -3.99 -14.02
CA ALA A 41 10.32 -3.34 -14.21
C ALA A 41 11.50 -4.32 -14.11
N GLN A 42 11.39 -5.38 -13.30
CA GLN A 42 12.43 -6.41 -13.16
C GLN A 42 12.50 -7.40 -14.34
N ALA A 43 11.42 -7.53 -15.10
CA ALA A 43 11.32 -8.45 -16.23
C ALA A 43 11.76 -7.82 -17.57
N ALA A 44 12.12 -6.54 -17.57
CA ALA A 44 12.60 -5.77 -18.72
C ALA A 44 14.12 -5.62 -18.68
#